data_AF-A0A0S9RTP5-F1
#
_entry.id   AF-A0A0S9RTP5-F1
#
_cell.length_a   1.000
_cell.length_b   1.000
_cell.length_c   1.000
_cell.angle_alpha   90.00
_cell.angle_beta   90.00
_cell.angle_gamma   90.00
#
_symmetry.space_group_name_H-M   'P 1'
#
loop_
_entity.id
_entity.type
_entity.pdbx_description
1 polymer ?
#
loop_
_entity_poly.entity_id
_entity_poly.type
_entity_poly.pdbx_seq_one_letter_code
_entity_poly.pdbx_strand_id
1 'polypeptide(L)'
;MTSAMRAASAIGLAALFGGDLAASAQPGERPKPHPDLRQRETRQPCPKQGPGFVRVPGSPTCIRLSGRAVGALDIGSHGTAPVTAGQLSIDTRSESEFGPVRAFVRMGHGRP
;
A
#
# COMPACT_ATOMS: atom_id res chain seq x y z
N MET A 1 -28.15 -49.22 31.08
CA MET A 1 -27.60 -50.48 30.56
C MET A 1 -26.45 -50.15 29.62
N THR A 2 -25.31 -50.76 29.91
CA THR A 2 -23.96 -50.51 29.40
C THR A 2 -23.69 -51.18 28.05
N SER A 3 -22.93 -50.53 27.16
CA SER A 3 -21.95 -51.14 26.23
C SER A 3 -21.21 -50.01 25.50
N ALA A 4 -19.95 -49.69 25.79
CA ALA A 4 -18.71 -50.47 25.55
C ALA A 4 -18.33 -50.56 24.04
N MET A 5 -17.56 -49.56 23.61
CA MET A 5 -16.27 -49.68 22.92
C MET A 5 -16.05 -50.86 21.95
N ARG A 6 -15.89 -50.53 20.65
CA ARG A 6 -15.03 -51.30 19.73
C ARG A 6 -14.12 -50.35 18.96
N ALA A 7 -12.84 -50.41 19.30
CA ALA A 7 -11.75 -49.85 18.54
C ALA A 7 -11.34 -50.82 17.42
N ALA A 8 -11.15 -50.30 16.21
CA ALA A 8 -10.36 -50.88 15.13
C ALA A 8 -9.93 -49.69 14.24
N SER A 9 -8.78 -49.09 14.48
CA SER A 9 -7.49 -49.41 13.85
C SER A 9 -7.58 -49.62 12.33
N ALA A 10 -7.29 -48.55 11.58
CA ALA A 10 -6.51 -48.58 10.35
C ALA A 10 -5.95 -47.17 10.10
N ILE A 11 -4.90 -46.81 10.83
CA ILE A 11 -4.00 -45.73 10.46
C ILE A 11 -3.15 -46.27 9.32
N GLY A 12 -3.35 -45.74 8.11
CA GLY A 12 -2.58 -46.17 6.95
C GLY A 12 -2.96 -45.47 5.67
N LEU A 13 -2.44 -44.27 5.45
CA LEU A 13 -1.68 -43.96 4.23
C LEU A 13 -0.98 -42.60 4.42
N ALA A 14 0.27 -42.69 4.89
CA ALA A 14 1.19 -41.58 4.83
C ALA A 14 1.60 -41.31 3.37
N ALA A 15 1.65 -40.02 3.05
CA ALA A 15 2.65 -39.39 2.21
C ALA A 15 2.82 -39.91 0.78
N LEU A 16 2.11 -39.31 -0.19
CA LEU A 16 2.62 -39.14 -1.56
C LEU A 16 1.94 -37.96 -2.30
N PHE A 17 1.91 -36.74 -1.73
CA PHE A 17 1.73 -35.52 -2.53
C PHE A 17 2.53 -34.37 -1.92
N GLY A 18 3.86 -34.51 -2.00
CA GLY A 18 4.76 -33.37 -2.01
C GLY A 18 4.52 -32.59 -3.30
N GLY A 19 3.54 -31.70 -3.28
CA GLY A 19 3.39 -30.66 -4.29
C GLY A 19 4.23 -29.48 -3.86
N ASP A 20 5.47 -29.42 -4.33
CA ASP A 20 6.32 -28.24 -4.26
C ASP A 20 5.59 -27.05 -4.89
N LEU A 21 4.86 -26.28 -4.07
CA LEU A 21 4.60 -24.87 -4.38
C LEU A 21 5.95 -24.14 -4.23
N ALA A 22 6.80 -24.33 -5.24
CA ALA A 22 7.88 -23.41 -5.53
C ALA A 22 7.22 -22.09 -5.95
N ALA A 23 6.89 -21.27 -4.95
CA ALA A 23 6.76 -19.85 -5.13
C ALA A 23 8.10 -19.40 -5.73
N SER A 24 8.15 -19.24 -7.05
CA SER A 24 9.24 -18.57 -7.73
C SER A 24 9.17 -17.11 -7.36
N ALA A 25 9.60 -16.80 -6.14
CA ALA A 25 10.11 -15.50 -5.78
C ALA A 25 11.33 -15.30 -6.67
N GLN A 26 11.11 -14.73 -7.86
CA GLN A 26 12.21 -14.22 -8.66
C GLN A 26 12.99 -13.27 -7.73
N PRO A 27 14.31 -13.48 -7.54
CA PRO A 27 15.15 -12.52 -6.87
C PRO A 27 15.17 -11.28 -7.77
N GLY A 28 14.19 -10.40 -7.58
CA GLY A 28 14.26 -9.05 -8.12
C GLY A 28 15.47 -8.43 -7.46
N GLU A 29 16.56 -8.31 -8.22
CA GLU A 29 17.78 -7.64 -7.80
C GLU A 29 17.37 -6.30 -7.17
N ARG A 30 17.47 -6.20 -5.84
CA ARG A 30 17.03 -5.01 -5.11
C ARG A 30 17.83 -3.85 -5.69
N PRO A 31 17.20 -2.86 -6.36
CA PRO A 31 17.94 -1.79 -6.99
C PRO A 31 18.85 -1.17 -5.94
N LYS A 32 20.17 -1.24 -6.15
CA LYS A 32 21.12 -0.59 -5.25
C LYS A 32 20.77 0.89 -5.25
N PRO A 33 20.49 1.51 -4.09
CA PRO A 33 20.13 2.93 -4.04
C PRO A 33 21.23 3.73 -4.76
N HIS A 34 20.85 4.44 -5.82
CA HIS A 34 21.80 5.26 -6.55
C HIS A 34 22.37 6.31 -5.57
N PRO A 35 23.71 6.45 -5.46
CA PRO A 35 24.33 7.31 -4.44
C PRO A 35 23.87 8.77 -4.51
N ASP A 36 23.48 9.23 -5.70
CA ASP A 36 22.94 10.57 -5.93
C ASP A 36 21.56 10.81 -5.25
N LEU A 37 20.76 9.75 -5.07
CA LEU A 37 19.47 9.86 -4.37
C LEU A 37 19.62 10.12 -2.85
N ARG A 38 20.82 9.94 -2.29
CA ARG A 38 21.13 10.29 -0.89
C ARG A 38 21.19 11.80 -0.69
N GLN A 39 21.45 12.58 -1.75
CA GLN A 39 21.35 14.04 -1.74
C GLN A 39 19.92 14.53 -2.01
N ARG A 40 18.90 13.69 -1.82
CA ARG A 40 17.53 14.19 -1.62
C ARG A 40 17.58 15.18 -0.47
N GLU A 41 17.40 16.46 -0.77
CA GLU A 41 17.18 17.51 0.20
C GLU A 41 16.24 16.97 1.28
N THR A 42 16.75 16.93 2.51
CA THR A 42 16.01 16.48 3.66
C THR A 42 14.72 17.28 3.71
N ARG A 43 13.60 16.64 3.37
CA ARG A 43 12.28 17.26 3.34
C ARG A 43 11.99 17.76 4.74
N GLN A 44 12.00 19.08 4.93
CA GLN A 44 11.75 19.68 6.23
C GLN A 44 10.24 19.58 6.54
N PRO A 45 9.85 19.10 7.73
CA PRO A 45 8.44 19.06 8.12
C PRO A 45 7.86 20.47 8.29
N CYS A 46 6.56 20.63 8.00
CA CYS A 46 5.81 21.88 8.18
C CYS A 46 4.71 21.72 9.27
N PRO A 47 5.05 21.60 10.56
CA PRO A 47 4.07 21.32 11.61
C PRO A 47 3.02 22.43 11.78
N LYS A 48 3.37 23.69 11.49
CA LYS A 48 2.43 24.82 11.54
C LYS A 48 1.23 24.67 10.59
N GLN A 49 1.39 23.93 9.49
CA GLN A 49 0.33 23.69 8.50
C GLN A 49 -0.49 22.42 8.79
N GLY A 50 -0.02 21.61 9.75
CA GLY A 50 -0.62 20.34 10.15
C GLY A 50 0.26 19.13 9.86
N PRO A 51 -0.15 17.94 10.33
CA PRO A 51 0.60 16.70 10.15
C PRO A 51 0.68 16.30 8.67
N GLY A 52 1.83 15.75 8.27
CA GLY A 52 2.07 15.26 6.90
C GLY A 52 2.42 16.34 5.88
N PHE A 53 2.44 17.62 6.25
CA PHE A 53 2.99 18.67 5.41
C PHE A 53 4.52 18.69 5.46
N VAL A 54 5.14 18.87 4.30
CA VAL A 54 6.59 19.06 4.13
C VAL A 54 6.87 20.30 3.30
N ARG A 55 7.99 20.96 3.56
CA ARG A 55 8.44 22.15 2.83
C ARG A 55 8.93 21.75 1.45
N VAL A 56 8.48 22.49 0.43
CA VAL A 56 9.02 22.39 -0.93
C VAL A 56 10.36 23.12 -0.97
N PRO A 57 11.46 22.46 -1.39
CA PRO A 57 12.77 23.10 -1.48
C PRO A 57 12.74 24.39 -2.30
N GLY A 58 13.48 25.40 -1.86
CA GLY A 58 13.54 26.70 -2.54
C GLY A 58 12.26 27.57 -2.40
N SER A 59 11.26 27.18 -1.59
CA SER A 59 10.05 28.00 -1.42
C SER A 59 9.49 28.01 0.02
N PRO A 60 8.68 29.03 0.36
CA PRO A 60 7.93 29.05 1.62
C PRO A 60 6.76 28.05 1.63
N THR A 61 6.44 27.42 0.49
CA THR A 61 5.28 26.55 0.31
C THR A 61 5.44 25.20 1.02
N CYS A 62 4.40 24.79 1.73
CA CYS A 62 4.27 23.47 2.32
C CYS A 62 3.29 22.64 1.50
N ILE A 63 3.63 21.38 1.24
CA ILE A 63 2.81 20.42 0.48
C ILE A 63 2.50 19.20 1.33
N ARG A 64 1.29 18.66 1.20
CA ARG A 64 0.87 17.37 1.74
C ARG A 64 0.27 16.52 0.64
N LEU A 65 0.80 15.31 0.51
CA LEU A 65 0.25 14.26 -0.34
C LEU A 65 -0.46 13.27 0.56
N SER A 66 -1.73 12.97 0.24
CA SER A 66 -2.52 12.00 0.98
C SER A 66 -3.45 11.25 0.02
N GLY A 67 -4.08 10.19 0.49
CA GLY A 67 -4.95 9.40 -0.37
C GLY A 67 -5.27 8.04 0.19
N ARG A 68 -5.89 7.22 -0.66
CA ARG A 68 -6.18 5.81 -0.41
C ARG A 68 -5.96 5.01 -1.69
N ALA A 69 -5.55 3.76 -1.55
CA ALA A 69 -5.45 2.80 -2.63
C ALA A 69 -6.23 1.54 -2.23
N VAL A 70 -6.93 0.97 -3.19
CA VAL A 70 -7.71 -0.26 -3.05
C VAL A 70 -7.22 -1.23 -4.11
N GLY A 71 -6.85 -2.43 -3.66
CA GLY A 71 -6.66 -3.59 -4.52
C GLY A 71 -7.56 -4.70 -4.01
N ALA A 72 -8.40 -5.26 -4.88
CA ALA A 72 -9.26 -6.38 -4.54
C ALA A 72 -9.40 -7.34 -5.73
N LEU A 73 -10.05 -8.47 -5.47
CA LEU A 73 -10.50 -9.41 -6.50
C LEU A 73 -12.02 -9.36 -6.53
N ASP A 74 -12.58 -9.07 -7.69
CA ASP A 74 -14.00 -9.23 -7.96
C ASP A 74 -14.24 -10.70 -8.32
N ILE A 75 -15.07 -11.39 -7.53
CA ILE A 75 -15.38 -12.82 -7.68
C ILE A 75 -16.88 -12.94 -7.96
N GLY A 76 -17.23 -13.42 -9.15
CA GLY A 76 -18.61 -13.57 -9.56
C GLY A 76 -18.86 -14.84 -10.36
N SER A 77 -20.10 -15.01 -10.82
CA SER A 77 -20.51 -16.12 -11.69
C SER A 77 -19.73 -16.21 -13.01
N HIS A 78 -19.09 -15.11 -13.42
CA HIS A 78 -18.32 -15.00 -14.66
C HIS A 78 -16.81 -15.14 -14.45
N GLY A 79 -16.37 -15.50 -13.24
CA GLY A 79 -14.96 -15.71 -12.90
C GLY A 79 -14.43 -14.67 -11.91
N THR A 80 -13.11 -14.57 -11.87
CA THR A 80 -12.38 -13.70 -10.93
C THR A 80 -11.56 -12.67 -11.70
N ALA A 81 -11.70 -11.39 -11.35
CA ALA A 81 -10.95 -10.29 -11.98
C ALA A 81 -10.30 -9.37 -10.93
N PRO A 82 -9.06 -8.90 -11.16
CA PRO A 82 -8.46 -7.89 -10.30
C PRO A 82 -9.17 -6.55 -10.48
N VAL A 83 -9.43 -5.88 -9.37
CA VAL A 83 -9.95 -4.51 -9.35
C VAL A 83 -8.99 -3.61 -8.58
N THR A 84 -8.72 -2.46 -9.17
CA THR A 84 -7.90 -1.41 -8.55
C THR A 84 -8.68 -0.10 -8.55
N ALA A 85 -8.62 0.60 -7.43
CA ALA A 85 -9.18 1.92 -7.27
C ALA A 85 -8.28 2.76 -6.36
N GLY A 86 -8.44 4.07 -6.42
CA GLY A 86 -7.63 4.94 -5.59
C GLY A 86 -8.06 6.39 -5.63
N GLN A 87 -7.57 7.14 -4.66
CA GLN A 87 -7.70 8.58 -4.58
C GLN A 87 -6.36 9.17 -4.15
N LEU A 88 -5.93 10.22 -4.84
CA LEU A 88 -4.80 11.05 -4.47
C LEU A 88 -5.30 12.48 -4.19
N SER A 89 -4.80 13.06 -3.11
CA SER A 89 -5.04 14.44 -2.73
C SER A 89 -3.70 15.18 -2.58
N ILE A 90 -3.66 16.40 -3.10
CA ILE A 90 -2.52 17.32 -3.04
C ILE A 90 -3.02 18.60 -2.37
N ASP A 91 -2.48 18.94 -1.20
CA ASP A 91 -2.78 20.17 -0.47
C ASP A 91 -1.50 21.00 -0.37
N THR A 92 -1.50 22.22 -0.93
CA THR A 92 -0.38 23.16 -0.81
C THR A 92 -0.82 24.40 -0.08
N ARG A 93 0.01 24.87 0.86
CA ARG A 93 -0.24 26.08 1.65
C ARG A 93 1.03 26.93 1.69
N SER A 94 0.89 28.23 1.49
CA SER A 94 1.99 29.19 1.58
C SER A 94 1.52 30.49 2.20
N GLU A 95 2.40 31.16 2.92
CA GLU A 95 2.23 32.59 3.23
C GLU A 95 2.67 33.39 2.01
N SER A 96 1.86 34.36 1.57
CA SER A 96 2.18 35.31 0.51
C SER A 96 2.07 36.74 1.03
N GLU A 97 2.52 37.71 0.25
CA GLU A 97 2.38 39.15 0.57
C GLU A 97 0.91 39.60 0.69
N PHE A 98 -0.02 38.85 0.09
CA PHE A 98 -1.45 39.10 0.13
C PHE A 98 -2.18 38.24 1.17
N GLY A 99 -1.44 37.53 2.03
CA GLY A 99 -1.98 36.62 3.04
C GLY A 99 -1.84 35.14 2.67
N PRO A 100 -2.49 34.24 3.43
CA PRO A 100 -2.34 32.80 3.26
C PRO A 100 -3.03 32.30 1.98
N VAL A 101 -2.29 31.54 1.17
CA VAL A 101 -2.77 30.94 -0.07
C VAL A 101 -2.83 29.42 0.07
N ARG A 102 -3.93 28.83 -0.41
CA ARG A 102 -4.12 27.38 -0.44
C ARG A 102 -4.56 26.91 -1.82
N ALA A 103 -3.95 25.82 -2.30
CA ALA A 103 -4.46 25.05 -3.43
C ALA A 103 -4.69 23.60 -3.00
N PHE A 104 -5.80 23.03 -3.46
CA PHE A 104 -6.16 21.64 -3.16
C PHE A 104 -6.66 20.95 -4.42
N VAL A 105 -6.04 19.83 -4.77
CA VAL A 105 -6.42 19.00 -5.91
C VAL A 105 -6.67 17.59 -5.42
N ARG A 106 -7.78 16.98 -5.88
CA ARG A 106 -8.12 15.60 -5.58
C ARG A 106 -8.46 14.87 -6.86
N MET A 107 -7.78 13.76 -7.08
CA MET A 107 -7.94 12.89 -8.24
C MET A 107 -8.36 11.50 -7.76
N GLY A 108 -9.24 10.85 -8.50
CA GLY A 108 -9.72 9.50 -8.20
C GLY A 108 -9.71 8.62 -9.43
N HIS A 109 -9.55 7.32 -9.21
CA HIS A 109 -9.62 6.29 -10.24
C HIS A 109 -10.33 5.04 -9.71
N GLY A 110 -11.01 4.31 -10.58
CA GLY A 110 -11.75 3.09 -10.25
C GLY A 110 -13.04 3.37 -9.48
N ARG A 111 -13.77 2.30 -9.16
CA ARG A 111 -14.98 2.35 -8.35
C ARG A 111 -14.60 2.23 -6.86
N PRO A 112 -15.09 3.15 -6.00
CA PRO A 112 -14.73 3.18 -4.58
C PRO A 112 -15.33 2.02 -3.78
#